data_AF-A0A1J7IM42-F1
#
_entry.id   AF-A0A1J7IM42-F1
#
_cell.length_a   1.000
_cell.length_b   1.000
_cell.length_c   1.000
_cell.angle_alpha   90.00
_cell.angle_beta   90.00
_cell.angle_gamma   90.00
#
_symmetry.space_group_name_H-M   'P 1'
#
loop_
_entity.id
_entity.type
_entity.pdbx_description
1 polymer ?
#
loop_
_entity_poly.entity_id
_entity_poly.type
_entity_poly.pdbx_seq_one_letter_code
_entity_poly.pdbx_strand_id
1 'polypeptide(L)'
;MASTLSWKDRVWTVWFAVHLAVILLVDAVPLYPAHLHEPPSSPLHFLDRLRSFYITTYNDPIMQWTPDSGHDNWIPFFFNFEIIFLLPTCLYAVYQHAVKADRKTGFTGSEELLYLVYAFVTGFTTLVCLNDVAYWDPAVYSAQDKMMFVFGLYGPYFAIPAIMFADMYSRLLRRLRVTEGVGSVKKTQ
;
A
#
# COMPACT_ATOMS: atom_id res chain seq x y z
N MET A 1 32.54 -8.65 4.00
CA MET A 1 31.45 -9.32 3.25
C MET A 1 30.85 -8.30 2.30
N ALA A 2 30.75 -8.62 1.00
CA ALA A 2 30.12 -7.76 0.00
C ALA A 2 28.61 -7.64 0.28
N SER A 3 28.02 -6.48 -0.03
CA SER A 3 26.59 -6.25 0.12
C SER A 3 25.79 -7.20 -0.77
N THR A 4 24.81 -7.91 -0.19
CA THR A 4 23.84 -8.72 -0.98
C THR A 4 22.57 -7.92 -1.30
N LEU A 5 22.61 -6.60 -1.10
CA LEU A 5 21.50 -5.70 -1.31
C LEU A 5 21.19 -5.58 -2.81
N SER A 6 20.06 -6.14 -3.23
CA SER A 6 19.55 -5.96 -4.59
C SER A 6 19.04 -4.52 -4.79
N TRP A 7 19.25 -3.95 -5.97
CA TRP A 7 18.66 -2.66 -6.33
C TRP A 7 17.13 -2.69 -6.25
N LYS A 8 16.52 -3.85 -6.52
CA LYS A 8 15.08 -4.07 -6.37
C LYS A 8 14.63 -3.85 -4.93
N ASP A 9 15.41 -4.29 -3.96
CA ASP A 9 15.05 -4.16 -2.55
C ASP A 9 15.07 -2.68 -2.12
N ARG A 10 15.94 -1.86 -2.73
CA ARG A 10 15.92 -0.41 -2.54
C ARG A 10 14.67 0.22 -3.13
N VAL A 11 14.29 -0.16 -4.34
CA VAL A 11 13.05 0.30 -4.99
C VAL A 11 11.83 -0.06 -4.14
N TRP A 12 11.76 -1.29 -3.65
CA TRP A 12 10.69 -1.72 -2.75
C TRP A 12 10.69 -0.99 -1.42
N THR A 13 11.86 -0.70 -0.85
CA THR A 13 11.95 0.13 0.36
C THR A 13 11.42 1.54 0.13
N VAL A 14 11.72 2.15 -1.03
CA VAL A 14 11.16 3.46 -1.42
C VAL A 14 9.65 3.38 -1.59
N TRP A 15 9.13 2.32 -2.21
CA TRP A 15 7.69 2.09 -2.33
C TRP A 15 7.01 2.02 -0.96
N PHE A 16 7.56 1.25 -0.01
CA PHE A 16 7.03 1.21 1.37
C PHE A 16 7.08 2.58 2.05
N ALA A 17 8.11 3.39 1.82
CA ALA A 17 8.20 4.73 2.37
C ALA A 17 7.15 5.68 1.78
N VAL A 18 6.91 5.61 0.46
CA VAL A 18 5.86 6.37 -0.21
C VAL A 18 4.49 5.97 0.31
N HIS A 19 4.20 4.67 0.35
CA HIS A 19 2.90 4.18 0.84
C HIS A 19 2.70 4.49 2.32
N LEU A 20 3.74 4.41 3.15
CA LEU A 20 3.70 4.84 4.55
C LEU A 20 3.29 6.31 4.67
N ALA A 21 3.88 7.19 3.86
CA ALA A 21 3.53 8.60 3.86
C ALA A 21 2.08 8.81 3.43
N VAL A 22 1.60 8.08 2.43
CA VAL A 22 0.21 8.19 1.93
C VAL A 22 -0.78 7.74 2.99
N ILE A 23 -0.55 6.58 3.63
CA ILE A 23 -1.40 6.10 4.72
C ILE A 23 -1.46 7.16 5.83
N LEU A 24 -0.32 7.69 6.27
CA LEU A 24 -0.30 8.65 7.38
C LEU A 24 -0.88 10.01 7.03
N LEU A 25 -0.72 10.48 5.79
CA LEU A 25 -1.07 11.85 5.39
C LEU A 25 -2.42 11.95 4.68
N VAL A 26 -2.99 10.84 4.21
CA VAL A 26 -4.22 10.81 3.40
C VAL A 26 -5.21 9.83 4.01
N ASP A 27 -4.88 8.54 4.00
CA ASP A 27 -5.87 7.49 4.23
C ASP A 27 -6.29 7.39 5.71
N ALA A 28 -5.34 7.50 6.62
CA ALA A 28 -5.58 7.43 8.07
C ALA A 28 -6.08 8.75 8.67
N VAL A 29 -6.07 9.87 7.93
CA VAL A 29 -6.47 11.20 8.46
C VAL A 29 -7.84 11.19 9.14
N PRO A 30 -8.90 10.55 8.59
CA PRO A 30 -10.20 10.47 9.24
C PRO A 30 -10.19 9.75 10.60
N LEU A 31 -9.15 8.96 10.89
CA LEU A 31 -8.97 8.23 12.13
C LEU A 31 -8.18 9.01 13.18
N TYR A 32 -7.59 10.15 12.80
CA TYR A 32 -6.86 10.98 13.74
C TYR A 32 -7.86 11.65 14.69
N PRO A 33 -7.54 11.81 15.98
CA PRO A 33 -8.38 12.59 16.87
C PRO A 33 -8.67 13.98 16.29
N ALA A 34 -9.95 14.35 16.20
CA ALA A 34 -10.46 15.60 15.65
C ALA A 34 -9.66 16.83 16.13
N HIS A 35 -9.41 16.92 17.44
CA HIS A 35 -8.69 18.03 18.05
C HIS A 35 -7.25 18.23 17.56
N LEU A 36 -6.63 17.21 16.94
CA LEU A 36 -5.27 17.31 16.41
C LEU A 36 -5.20 17.92 15.01
N HIS A 37 -6.30 17.92 14.24
CA HIS A 37 -6.28 18.32 12.83
C HIS A 37 -7.43 19.25 12.39
N GLU A 38 -8.63 19.18 12.98
CA GLU A 38 -9.77 20.00 12.54
C GLU A 38 -9.60 21.49 12.89
N PRO A 39 -9.24 21.89 14.13
CA PRO A 39 -9.11 23.30 14.45
C PRO A 39 -7.97 23.96 13.66
N PRO A 40 -8.13 25.19 13.14
CA PRO A 40 -7.08 25.89 12.40
C PRO A 40 -5.78 26.11 13.19
N SER A 41 -5.86 26.12 14.52
CA SER A 41 -4.72 26.25 15.44
C SER A 41 -4.02 24.93 15.75
N SER A 42 -4.55 23.79 15.30
CA SER A 42 -4.03 22.48 15.66
C SER A 42 -2.75 22.13 14.91
N PRO A 43 -1.83 21.37 15.53
CA PRO A 43 -0.51 21.11 14.96
C PRO A 43 -0.56 20.34 13.64
N LEU A 44 -1.62 19.54 13.41
CA LEU A 44 -1.80 18.75 12.19
C LEU A 44 -2.87 19.32 11.26
N HIS A 45 -3.25 20.59 11.40
CA HIS A 45 -4.27 21.22 10.53
C HIS A 45 -3.91 21.22 9.03
N PHE A 46 -2.62 21.04 8.70
CA PHE A 46 -2.22 20.86 7.31
C PHE A 46 -2.80 19.58 6.68
N LEU A 47 -3.15 18.55 7.45
CA LEU A 47 -3.79 17.32 6.96
C LEU A 47 -5.20 17.61 6.45
N ASP A 48 -5.96 18.42 7.18
CA ASP A 48 -7.30 18.85 6.78
C ASP A 48 -7.26 19.71 5.51
N ARG A 49 -6.26 20.61 5.41
CA ARG A 49 -6.02 21.39 4.18
C ARG A 49 -5.65 20.50 2.98
N LEU A 50 -4.81 19.49 3.19
CA LEU A 50 -4.43 18.54 2.14
C LEU A 50 -5.63 17.73 1.67
N ARG A 51 -6.45 17.22 2.60
CA ARG A 51 -7.68 16.50 2.31
C ARG A 51 -8.69 17.36 1.58
N SER A 52 -8.90 18.60 2.03
CA SER A 52 -9.76 19.58 1.37
C SER A 52 -9.29 19.89 -0.05
N PHE A 53 -7.98 20.09 -0.25
CA PHE A 53 -7.38 20.25 -1.58
C PHE A 53 -7.65 19.02 -2.47
N TYR A 54 -7.46 17.81 -1.95
CA TYR A 54 -7.71 16.58 -2.70
C TYR A 54 -9.17 16.46 -3.12
N ILE A 55 -10.11 16.62 -2.18
CA ILE A 55 -11.55 16.50 -2.44
C ILE A 55 -11.99 17.58 -3.45
N THR A 56 -11.53 18.81 -3.30
CA THR A 56 -11.89 19.90 -4.23
C THR A 56 -11.26 19.72 -5.62
N THR A 57 -10.10 19.08 -5.72
CA THR A 57 -9.41 18.85 -7.00
C THR A 57 -10.00 17.65 -7.75
N TYR A 58 -10.30 16.55 -7.06
CA TYR A 58 -10.65 15.28 -7.70
C TYR A 58 -12.12 14.88 -7.54
N ASN A 59 -12.83 15.43 -6.55
CA ASN A 59 -14.20 15.04 -6.21
C ASN A 59 -14.35 13.51 -6.03
N ASP A 60 -13.38 12.89 -5.39
CA ASP A 60 -13.35 11.43 -5.21
C ASP A 60 -14.44 10.96 -4.22
N PRO A 61 -15.39 10.10 -4.63
CA PRO A 61 -16.47 9.64 -3.77
C PRO A 61 -15.99 8.68 -2.69
N ILE A 62 -14.91 7.91 -2.94
CA ILE A 62 -14.34 6.97 -1.97
C ILE A 62 -13.75 7.75 -0.79
N MET A 63 -13.04 8.85 -1.08
CA MET A 63 -12.47 9.70 -0.04
C MET A 63 -13.53 10.57 0.67
N GLN A 64 -14.71 10.74 0.10
CA GLN A 64 -15.83 11.47 0.70
C GLN A 64 -16.81 10.54 1.45
N TRP A 65 -16.54 9.24 1.50
CA TRP A 65 -17.41 8.25 2.11
C TRP A 65 -17.72 8.55 3.57
N THR A 66 -18.97 8.32 3.95
CA THR A 66 -19.45 8.35 5.34
C THR A 66 -20.40 7.17 5.56
N PRO A 67 -20.66 6.74 6.82
CA PRO A 67 -21.63 5.68 7.08
C PRO A 67 -23.03 5.93 6.49
N ASP A 68 -23.39 7.19 6.30
CA ASP A 68 -24.70 7.62 5.78
C ASP A 68 -24.71 7.79 4.25
N SER A 69 -23.58 7.61 3.54
CA SER A 69 -23.51 7.85 2.10
C SER A 69 -24.23 6.79 1.26
N GLY A 70 -24.49 5.60 1.82
CA GLY A 70 -25.28 4.55 1.17
C GLY A 70 -24.59 3.81 0.02
N HIS A 71 -23.31 4.10 -0.24
CA HIS A 71 -22.43 3.38 -1.17
C HIS A 71 -21.14 2.96 -0.46
N ASP A 72 -20.30 2.15 -1.11
CA ASP A 72 -18.95 1.77 -0.65
C ASP A 72 -18.83 1.26 0.79
N ASN A 73 -19.79 0.45 1.22
CA ASN A 73 -19.81 -0.17 2.56
C ASN A 73 -18.57 -1.03 2.88
N TRP A 74 -17.72 -1.30 1.88
CA TRP A 74 -16.44 -2.00 2.02
C TRP A 74 -15.30 -1.07 2.51
N ILE A 75 -15.44 0.25 2.42
CA ILE A 75 -14.40 1.22 2.81
C ILE A 75 -13.96 1.07 4.27
N PRO A 76 -14.86 0.99 5.28
CA PRO A 76 -14.45 0.78 6.67
C PRO A 76 -13.63 -0.50 6.85
N PHE A 77 -13.97 -1.54 6.11
CA PHE A 77 -13.26 -2.81 6.18
C PHE A 77 -11.83 -2.68 5.63
N PHE A 78 -11.65 -1.98 4.51
CA PHE A 78 -10.31 -1.75 3.95
C PHE A 78 -9.48 -0.79 4.80
N PHE A 79 -10.06 0.27 5.36
CA PHE A 79 -9.35 1.11 6.32
C PHE A 79 -8.89 0.33 7.56
N ASN A 80 -9.69 -0.61 8.06
CA ASN A 80 -9.24 -1.48 9.14
C ASN A 80 -8.03 -2.32 8.72
N PHE A 81 -8.06 -2.95 7.54
CA PHE A 81 -6.90 -3.69 7.01
C PHE A 81 -5.67 -2.82 6.85
N GLU A 82 -5.87 -1.58 6.42
CA GLU A 82 -4.78 -0.64 6.25
C GLU A 82 -4.09 -0.34 7.58
N ILE A 83 -4.85 -0.02 8.63
CA ILE A 83 -4.27 0.30 9.94
C ILE A 83 -3.68 -0.94 10.65
N ILE A 84 -4.37 -2.07 10.61
CA ILE A 84 -3.95 -3.27 11.37
C ILE A 84 -2.84 -4.05 10.67
N PHE A 85 -2.68 -3.90 9.35
CA PHE A 85 -1.75 -4.72 8.56
C PHE A 85 -0.85 -3.90 7.63
N LEU A 86 -1.39 -3.03 6.77
CA LEU A 86 -0.56 -2.33 5.78
C LEU A 86 0.38 -1.31 6.45
N LEU A 87 -0.13 -0.48 7.35
CA LEU A 87 0.63 0.51 8.11
C LEU A 87 1.78 -0.11 8.91
N PRO A 88 1.55 -1.12 9.80
CA PRO A 88 2.66 -1.74 10.53
C PRO A 88 3.65 -2.45 9.61
N THR A 89 3.21 -3.00 8.47
CA THR A 89 4.12 -3.62 7.50
C THR A 89 5.01 -2.58 6.82
N CYS A 90 4.44 -1.45 6.39
CA CYS A 90 5.19 -0.32 5.83
C CYS A 90 6.19 0.26 6.85
N LEU A 91 5.74 0.47 8.10
CA LEU A 91 6.61 0.93 9.20
C LEU A 91 7.77 -0.05 9.43
N TYR A 92 7.48 -1.35 9.54
CA TYR A 92 8.48 -2.38 9.71
C TYR A 92 9.49 -2.36 8.55
N ALA A 93 9.00 -2.36 7.31
CA ALA A 93 9.85 -2.38 6.13
C ALA A 93 10.76 -1.14 6.10
N VAL A 94 10.22 0.07 6.29
CA VAL A 94 11.01 1.31 6.30
C VAL A 94 12.02 1.31 7.44
N TYR A 95 11.60 0.96 8.66
CA TYR A 95 12.51 0.93 9.81
C TYR A 95 13.66 -0.05 9.58
N GLN A 96 13.34 -1.28 9.18
CA GLN A 96 14.31 -2.35 9.00
C GLN A 96 15.25 -2.10 7.82
N HIS A 97 14.77 -1.43 6.77
CA HIS A 97 15.48 -1.33 5.50
C HIS A 97 16.03 0.04 5.13
N ALA A 98 15.54 1.12 5.74
CA ALA A 98 16.00 2.49 5.51
C ALA A 98 16.61 3.15 6.76
N VAL A 99 16.11 2.84 7.97
CA VAL A 99 16.54 3.52 9.21
C VAL A 99 17.70 2.77 9.89
N LYS A 100 17.63 1.44 9.96
CA LYS A 100 18.64 0.64 10.68
C LYS A 100 19.99 0.62 9.94
N ALA A 101 21.04 1.11 10.61
CA ALA A 101 22.31 1.55 10.02
C ALA A 101 23.27 0.47 9.44
N ASP A 102 22.99 -0.83 9.54
CA ASP A 102 23.94 -1.89 9.11
C ASP A 102 23.37 -2.80 8.02
N ARG A 103 22.75 -2.22 6.99
CA ARG A 103 22.14 -3.04 5.93
C ARG A 103 23.18 -3.56 4.94
N LYS A 104 23.71 -4.75 5.22
CA LYS A 104 24.52 -5.55 4.28
C LYS A 104 23.72 -6.65 3.58
N THR A 105 22.48 -6.91 4.02
CA THR A 105 21.64 -8.02 3.53
C THR A 105 20.37 -7.53 2.84
N GLY A 106 20.02 -8.18 1.73
CA GLY A 106 18.72 -8.04 1.06
C GLY A 106 17.55 -8.58 1.88
N PHE A 107 16.35 -8.59 1.30
CA PHE A 107 15.17 -9.16 1.96
C PHE A 107 15.38 -10.65 2.32
N THR A 108 14.98 -11.00 3.53
CA THR A 108 14.96 -12.38 4.05
C THR A 108 13.74 -13.13 3.54
N GLY A 109 13.73 -14.47 3.68
CA GLY A 109 12.58 -15.28 3.23
C GLY A 109 11.28 -14.94 3.99
N SER A 110 11.36 -14.60 5.28
CA SER A 110 10.21 -14.16 6.07
C SER A 110 9.68 -12.80 5.62
N GLU A 111 10.59 -11.87 5.29
CA GLU A 111 10.23 -10.56 4.75
C GLU A 111 9.60 -10.68 3.37
N GLU A 112 10.15 -11.52 2.49
CA GLU A 112 9.56 -11.80 1.18
C GLU A 112 8.13 -12.34 1.30
N LEU A 113 7.86 -13.22 2.29
CA LEU A 113 6.51 -13.72 2.55
C LEU A 113 5.57 -12.62 3.07
N LEU A 114 6.01 -11.82 4.04
CA LEU A 114 5.23 -10.69 4.54
C LEU A 114 4.89 -9.69 3.42
N TYR A 115 5.90 -9.34 2.61
CA TYR A 115 5.76 -8.39 1.51
C TYR A 115 4.92 -8.94 0.36
N LEU A 116 4.91 -10.26 0.15
CA LEU A 116 3.97 -10.93 -0.77
C LEU A 116 2.51 -10.71 -0.32
N VAL A 117 2.21 -10.95 0.96
CA VAL A 117 0.85 -10.77 1.49
C VAL A 117 0.45 -9.31 1.47
N TYR A 118 1.34 -8.40 1.87
CA TYR A 118 1.14 -6.96 1.74
C TYR A 118 0.83 -6.54 0.31
N ALA A 119 1.59 -7.02 -0.67
CA ALA A 119 1.42 -6.67 -2.07
C ALA A 119 0.08 -7.18 -2.60
N PHE A 120 -0.33 -8.38 -2.20
CA PHE A 120 -1.65 -8.93 -2.53
C PHE A 120 -2.77 -8.08 -1.93
N VAL A 121 -2.73 -7.79 -0.62
CA VAL A 121 -3.77 -7.02 0.05
C VAL A 121 -3.90 -5.63 -0.57
N THR A 122 -2.79 -4.91 -0.72
CA THR A 122 -2.78 -3.56 -1.32
C THR A 122 -3.32 -3.56 -2.75
N GLY A 123 -2.87 -4.52 -3.56
CA GLY A 123 -3.34 -4.64 -4.95
C GLY A 123 -4.81 -5.02 -5.01
N PHE A 124 -5.28 -5.94 -4.18
CA PHE A 124 -6.65 -6.42 -4.18
C PHE A 124 -7.64 -5.35 -3.69
N THR A 125 -7.34 -4.64 -2.60
CA THR A 125 -8.19 -3.54 -2.13
C THR A 125 -8.28 -2.43 -3.17
N THR A 126 -7.15 -2.08 -3.80
CA THR A 126 -7.14 -1.09 -4.89
C THR A 126 -7.89 -1.58 -6.13
N LEU A 127 -7.85 -2.88 -6.43
CA LEU A 127 -8.61 -3.46 -7.53
C LEU A 127 -10.13 -3.33 -7.31
N VAL A 128 -10.59 -3.41 -6.06
CA VAL A 128 -11.99 -3.16 -5.72
C VAL A 128 -12.34 -1.69 -5.97
N CYS A 129 -11.48 -0.73 -5.60
CA CYS A 129 -11.67 0.68 -5.95
C CYS A 129 -11.73 0.90 -7.48
N LEU A 130 -10.81 0.28 -8.23
CA LEU A 130 -10.78 0.35 -9.70
C LEU A 130 -12.05 -0.22 -10.33
N ASN A 131 -12.56 -1.32 -9.78
CA ASN A 131 -13.83 -1.90 -10.20
C ASN A 131 -14.98 -0.91 -9.94
N ASP A 132 -14.99 -0.26 -8.77
CA ASP A 132 -16.04 0.69 -8.40
C ASP A 132 -16.11 1.92 -9.34
N VAL A 133 -14.96 2.45 -9.77
CA VAL A 133 -14.88 3.55 -10.76
C VAL A 133 -15.68 3.25 -12.03
N ALA A 134 -15.74 1.98 -12.46
CA ALA A 134 -16.50 1.59 -13.64
C ALA A 134 -18.00 1.85 -13.48
N TYR A 135 -18.52 1.76 -12.25
CA TYR A 135 -19.95 1.88 -11.91
C TYR A 135 -20.38 3.28 -11.49
N TRP A 136 -19.45 4.23 -11.33
CA TRP A 136 -19.79 5.61 -10.98
C TRP A 136 -20.74 6.27 -12.00
N ASP A 137 -21.64 7.12 -11.51
CA ASP A 137 -22.66 7.76 -12.34
C ASP A 137 -22.01 8.64 -13.43
N PRO A 138 -22.24 8.36 -14.72
CA PRO A 138 -21.71 9.17 -15.82
C PRO A 138 -22.26 10.61 -15.84
N ALA A 139 -23.36 10.92 -15.13
CA ALA A 139 -23.84 12.28 -14.94
C ALA A 139 -22.96 13.10 -13.98
N VAL A 140 -22.22 12.43 -13.10
CA VAL A 140 -21.30 13.05 -12.13
C VAL A 140 -19.85 12.95 -12.60
N TYR A 141 -19.45 11.81 -13.16
CA TYR A 141 -18.06 11.54 -13.58
C TYR A 141 -17.98 11.25 -15.07
N SER A 142 -17.32 12.13 -15.81
CA SER A 142 -17.08 11.94 -17.25
C SER A 142 -16.14 10.75 -17.50
N ALA A 143 -16.08 10.27 -18.74
CA ALA A 143 -15.11 9.23 -19.12
C ALA A 143 -13.66 9.68 -18.87
N GLN A 144 -13.36 10.97 -19.04
CA GLN A 144 -12.04 11.52 -18.78
C GLN A 144 -11.70 11.50 -17.29
N ASP A 145 -12.65 11.85 -16.43
CA ASP A 145 -12.48 11.79 -14.97
C ASP A 145 -12.19 10.34 -14.55
N LYS A 146 -13.00 9.38 -15.03
CA LYS A 146 -12.78 7.96 -14.75
C LYS A 146 -11.40 7.47 -15.19
N MET A 147 -10.92 7.90 -16.36
CA MET A 147 -9.55 7.59 -16.80
C MET A 147 -8.48 8.17 -15.88
N MET A 148 -8.70 9.38 -15.37
CA MET A 148 -7.79 10.01 -14.40
C MET A 148 -7.73 9.21 -13.09
N PHE A 149 -8.85 8.72 -12.58
CA PHE A 149 -8.87 7.83 -11.42
C PHE A 149 -8.18 6.50 -11.70
N VAL A 150 -8.48 5.85 -12.84
CA VAL A 150 -7.93 4.54 -13.20
C VAL A 150 -6.41 4.60 -13.42
N PHE A 151 -5.90 5.59 -14.15
CA PHE A 151 -4.48 5.63 -14.53
C PHE A 151 -3.63 6.55 -13.66
N GLY A 152 -4.22 7.58 -13.07
CA GLY A 152 -3.53 8.57 -12.25
C GLY A 152 -3.50 8.18 -10.77
N LEU A 153 -4.67 8.00 -10.16
CA LEU A 153 -4.78 7.80 -8.72
C LEU A 153 -4.65 6.33 -8.33
N TYR A 154 -5.53 5.45 -8.80
CA TYR A 154 -5.60 4.05 -8.33
C TYR A 154 -4.66 3.10 -9.09
N GLY A 155 -4.45 3.35 -10.39
CA GLY A 155 -3.63 2.49 -11.24
C GLY A 155 -2.24 2.19 -10.69
N PRO A 156 -1.46 3.20 -10.24
CA PRO A 156 -0.16 2.96 -9.64
C PRO A 156 -0.22 2.07 -8.38
N TYR A 157 -1.23 2.25 -7.53
CA TYR A 157 -1.45 1.45 -6.31
C TYR A 157 -1.94 0.03 -6.59
N PHE A 158 -2.39 -0.28 -7.80
CA PHE A 158 -2.60 -1.65 -8.24
C PHE A 158 -1.35 -2.23 -8.91
N ALA A 159 -0.79 -1.51 -9.89
CA ALA A 159 0.28 -2.01 -10.74
C ALA A 159 1.57 -2.27 -9.97
N ILE A 160 1.98 -1.34 -9.09
CA ILE A 160 3.23 -1.48 -8.34
C ILE A 160 3.16 -2.66 -7.36
N PRO A 161 2.10 -2.82 -6.54
CA PRO A 161 1.91 -4.02 -5.74
C PRO A 161 1.82 -5.31 -6.55
N ALA A 162 1.15 -5.32 -7.70
CA ALA A 162 1.11 -6.51 -8.56
C ALA A 162 2.52 -6.95 -9.03
N ILE A 163 3.38 -6.00 -9.38
CA ILE A 163 4.78 -6.28 -9.74
C ILE A 163 5.57 -6.77 -8.52
N MET A 164 5.40 -6.14 -7.35
CA MET A 164 6.02 -6.59 -6.11
C MET A 164 5.59 -8.02 -5.75
N PHE A 165 4.30 -8.34 -5.88
CA PHE A 165 3.76 -9.66 -5.63
C PHE A 165 4.48 -10.71 -6.49
N ALA A 166 4.61 -10.46 -7.80
CA ALA A 166 5.32 -11.36 -8.71
C ALA A 166 6.81 -11.51 -8.35
N ASP A 167 7.49 -10.43 -7.95
CA ASP A 167 8.90 -10.47 -7.51
C ASP A 167 9.08 -11.28 -6.22
N MET A 168 8.26 -11.03 -5.19
CA MET A 168 8.31 -11.76 -3.92
C MET A 168 7.97 -13.24 -4.11
N TYR A 169 6.92 -13.53 -4.88
CA TYR A 169 6.51 -14.90 -5.19
C TYR A 169 7.64 -15.68 -5.88
N SER A 170 8.29 -15.06 -6.87
CA SER A 170 9.39 -15.66 -7.62
C SER A 170 10.62 -15.94 -6.75
N ARG A 171 10.92 -15.05 -5.78
CA ARG A 171 12.02 -15.24 -4.83
C ARG A 171 11.74 -16.38 -3.86
N LEU A 172 10.53 -16.42 -3.31
CA LEU A 172 10.08 -17.49 -2.40
C LEU A 172 10.12 -18.86 -3.08
N LEU A 173 9.58 -18.98 -4.29
CA LEU A 173 9.64 -20.22 -5.06
C LEU A 173 11.09 -20.69 -5.29
N ARG A 174 12.02 -19.76 -5.55
CA ARG A 174 13.43 -20.09 -5.72
C ARG A 174 14.03 -20.66 -4.43
N ARG A 175 13.71 -20.07 -3.28
CA ARG A 175 14.18 -20.54 -1.96
C ARG A 175 13.61 -21.92 -1.61
N LEU A 176 12.33 -22.14 -1.90
CA LEU A 176 11.67 -23.43 -1.69
C LEU A 176 12.32 -24.54 -2.54
N ARG A 177 12.54 -24.29 -3.84
CA ARG A 177 13.21 -25.24 -4.73
C ARG A 177 14.61 -25.63 -4.27
N VAL A 178 15.39 -24.67 -3.77
CA VAL A 178 16.72 -24.94 -3.20
C VAL A 178 16.60 -25.84 -1.97
N THR A 179 15.62 -25.59 -1.11
CA THR A 179 15.39 -26.37 0.11
C THR A 179 14.97 -27.81 -0.22
N GLU A 180 14.06 -27.99 -1.18
CA GLU A 180 13.62 -29.31 -1.66
C GLU A 180 14.77 -30.11 -2.29
N GLY A 181 15.61 -29.47 -3.10
CA GLY A 181 16.78 -30.09 -3.72
C GLY A 181 17.87 -30.50 -2.72
N VAL A 182 18.05 -29.74 -1.63
CA VAL A 182 18.97 -30.14 -0.54
C VAL A 182 18.38 -31.27 0.30
N GLY A 183 17.05 -31.26 0.50
CA GLY A 183 16.33 -32.31 1.22
C GLY A 183 16.32 -33.65 0.48
N SER A 184 16.30 -33.65 -0.85
CA SER A 184 16.41 -34.88 -1.65
C SER A 184 17.80 -35.49 -1.59
N VAL A 185 18.87 -34.69 -1.69
CA VAL A 185 20.26 -35.16 -1.58
C VAL A 185 20.56 -35.79 -0.23
N LYS A 186 20.06 -35.22 0.88
CA LYS A 186 20.25 -35.79 2.23
C LYS A 186 19.49 -37.08 2.48
N LYS A 187 18.43 -37.40 1.73
CA LYS A 187 17.66 -38.64 1.88
C LYS A 187 18.26 -39.82 1.12
N THR A 188 19.21 -39.58 0.23
CA THR A 188 19.86 -40.60 -0.61
C THR A 188 21.21 -41.06 -0.04
N GLN A 189 21.67 -40.47 1.07
CA GLN A 189 22.91 -40.82 1.77
C GLN A 189 22.60 -41.55 3.07
#